data_AF-A0A382IRI9-F1
#
_entry.id   AF-A0A382IRI9-F1
#
_cell.length_a   1.000
_cell.length_b   1.000
_cell.length_c   1.000
_cell.angle_alpha   90.00
_cell.angle_beta   90.00
_cell.angle_gamma   90.00
#
_symmetry.space_group_name_H-M   'P 1'
#
loop_
_entity.id
_entity.type
_entity.pdbx_description
1 polymer ?
#
loop_
_entity_poly.entity_id
_entity_poly.type
_entity_poly.pdbx_seq_one_letter_code
_entity_poly.pdbx_strand_id
1 'polypeptide(L)'
;GLANAVKGIREVGFGAGFAEKSLGVNAAITCADAQSALALWTMAQAGLGMAQLAAAGEGNAPPILNRIKTQTKGKSVIISVQVLPEDLDELGSFGPGAAFEEDEEPDPEELIGEKAADFTLPVLGGGEFDLSEHVGKNVVVLDFWATWCGPCVKALPEVMKATDGLKDKGVVLVAVNQGEEAKPINKFLKRKKWDGLKVVLDNEDISSDAFMVSGIPQTVIIDKKGIVRHVHVGYSPNIGKRLRKELEAILAE
;
A
#
# COMPACT_ATOMS: atom_id res chain seq x y z
N GLY A 1 5.27 -14.67 -29.11
CA GLY A 1 5.55 -15.53 -27.94
C GLY A 1 4.95 -14.93 -26.68
N LEU A 2 4.90 -15.71 -25.60
CA LEU A 2 4.32 -15.35 -24.28
C LEU A 2 4.68 -13.93 -23.82
N ALA A 3 5.97 -13.60 -23.88
CA ALA A 3 6.49 -12.28 -23.49
C ALA A 3 5.90 -11.11 -24.30
N ASN A 4 5.50 -11.33 -25.56
CA ASN A 4 4.95 -10.27 -26.40
C ASN A 4 3.47 -10.00 -26.12
N ALA A 5 2.70 -11.01 -25.69
CA ALA A 5 1.29 -10.82 -25.35
C ALA A 5 1.14 -9.97 -24.08
N VAL A 6 1.96 -10.22 -23.07
CA VAL A 6 1.97 -9.47 -21.81
C VAL A 6 2.56 -8.07 -21.98
N LYS A 7 3.67 -7.92 -22.73
CA LYS A 7 4.25 -6.61 -23.09
C LYS A 7 3.31 -5.73 -23.93
N GLY A 8 2.32 -6.34 -24.58
CA GLY A 8 1.33 -5.67 -25.40
C GLY A 8 0.16 -5.09 -24.63
N ILE A 9 0.01 -5.34 -23.33
CA ILE A 9 -1.11 -4.82 -22.52
C ILE A 9 -0.97 -3.29 -22.37
N ARG A 10 -2.08 -2.57 -22.58
CA ARG A 10 -2.13 -1.10 -22.49
C ARG A 10 -3.03 -0.62 -21.38
N GLU A 11 -4.15 -1.30 -21.19
CA GLU A 11 -5.17 -0.91 -20.23
C GLU A 11 -5.86 -2.17 -19.70
N VAL A 12 -6.19 -2.13 -18.42
CA VAL A 12 -7.04 -3.12 -17.78
C VAL A 12 -8.17 -2.36 -17.10
N GLY A 13 -9.40 -2.66 -17.50
CA GLY A 13 -10.62 -2.10 -16.91
C GLY A 13 -11.40 -3.18 -16.19
N PHE A 14 -11.93 -2.84 -15.01
CA PHE A 14 -12.82 -3.71 -14.24
C PHE A 14 -14.21 -3.08 -14.16
N GLY A 15 -15.25 -3.90 -14.26
CA GLY A 15 -16.62 -3.46 -14.16
C GLY A 15 -17.49 -4.49 -13.46
N ALA A 16 -18.36 -4.01 -12.58
CA ALA A 16 -19.36 -4.83 -11.90
C ALA A 16 -20.77 -4.36 -12.27
N GLY A 17 -21.69 -5.30 -12.46
CA GLY A 17 -23.09 -5.05 -12.74
C GLY A 17 -23.98 -5.90 -11.84
N PHE A 18 -24.97 -5.27 -11.21
CA PHE A 18 -25.89 -5.93 -10.28
C PHE A 18 -27.17 -6.33 -11.00
N ALA A 19 -27.58 -7.59 -10.84
CA ALA A 19 -28.89 -8.10 -11.21
C ALA A 19 -29.60 -8.63 -9.95
N GLU A 20 -30.92 -8.88 -10.02
CA GLU A 20 -31.73 -9.27 -8.85
C GLU A 20 -31.19 -10.48 -8.07
N LYS A 21 -30.49 -11.40 -8.74
CA LYS A 21 -29.94 -12.64 -8.13
C LYS A 21 -28.51 -12.95 -8.57
N SER A 22 -27.77 -11.96 -9.09
CA SER A 22 -26.38 -12.19 -9.50
C SER A 22 -25.57 -10.89 -9.58
N LEU A 23 -24.26 -11.04 -9.41
CA LEU A 23 -23.26 -10.00 -9.66
C LEU A 23 -22.45 -10.40 -10.89
N GLY A 24 -22.55 -9.61 -11.95
CA GLY A 24 -21.72 -9.75 -13.13
C GLY A 24 -20.40 -9.01 -12.93
N VAL A 25 -19.27 -9.72 -12.89
CA VAL A 25 -17.93 -9.13 -12.84
C VAL A 25 -17.28 -9.28 -14.21
N ASN A 26 -16.69 -8.20 -14.70
CA ASN A 26 -16.06 -8.14 -16.01
C ASN A 26 -14.68 -7.53 -15.89
N ALA A 27 -13.70 -8.15 -16.55
CA ALA A 27 -12.40 -7.57 -16.81
C ALA A 27 -12.22 -7.41 -18.33
N ALA A 28 -11.79 -6.22 -18.76
CA ALA A 28 -11.47 -5.92 -20.13
C ALA A 28 -9.99 -5.55 -20.22
N ILE A 29 -9.21 -6.35 -20.95
CA ILE A 29 -7.78 -6.13 -21.16
C ILE A 29 -7.60 -5.66 -22.60
N THR A 30 -7.13 -4.43 -22.78
CA THR A 30 -6.85 -3.87 -24.10
C THR A 30 -5.37 -4.02 -24.44
N CYS A 31 -5.09 -4.67 -25.56
CA CYS A 31 -3.75 -4.94 -26.08
C CYS A 31 -3.35 -3.95 -27.19
N ALA A 32 -2.06 -3.95 -27.54
CA ALA A 32 -1.48 -3.12 -28.58
C ALA A 32 -2.06 -3.44 -29.98
N ASP A 33 -2.35 -4.72 -30.24
CA ASP A 33 -2.90 -5.24 -31.48
C ASP A 33 -3.78 -6.48 -31.25
N ALA A 34 -4.52 -6.86 -32.29
CA ALA A 34 -5.47 -7.98 -32.24
C ALA A 34 -4.77 -9.34 -32.09
N GLN A 35 -3.52 -9.47 -32.55
CA GLN A 35 -2.75 -10.71 -32.44
C GLN A 35 -2.33 -10.97 -31.00
N SER A 36 -1.94 -9.92 -30.28
CA SER A 36 -1.63 -9.93 -28.85
C SER A 36 -2.88 -10.25 -28.02
N ALA A 37 -4.04 -9.67 -28.38
CA ALA A 37 -5.32 -9.97 -27.75
C ALA A 37 -5.73 -11.44 -27.97
N LEU A 38 -5.58 -11.97 -29.19
CA LEU A 38 -5.86 -13.37 -29.49
C LEU A 38 -4.95 -14.32 -28.70
N ALA A 39 -3.66 -14.02 -28.63
CA ALA A 39 -2.71 -14.81 -27.84
C ALA A 39 -3.09 -14.82 -26.34
N LEU A 40 -3.46 -13.65 -25.79
CA LEU A 40 -3.88 -13.52 -24.41
C LEU A 40 -5.20 -14.27 -24.12
N TRP A 41 -6.16 -14.21 -25.02
CA TRP A 41 -7.40 -14.96 -24.91
C TRP A 41 -7.19 -16.48 -24.96
N THR A 42 -6.33 -16.97 -25.85
CA THR A 42 -5.98 -18.41 -25.91
C THR A 42 -5.37 -18.88 -24.59
N MET A 43 -4.54 -18.05 -23.94
CA MET A 43 -3.99 -18.36 -22.62
C MET A 43 -5.08 -18.40 -21.55
N ALA A 44 -5.99 -17.43 -21.55
CA ALA A 44 -7.11 -17.40 -20.61
C ALA A 44 -8.00 -18.64 -20.77
N GLN A 45 -8.25 -19.08 -22.01
CA GLN A 45 -9.00 -20.32 -22.31
C GLN A 45 -8.26 -21.57 -21.84
N ALA A 46 -6.94 -21.66 -22.09
CA ALA A 46 -6.13 -22.79 -21.62
C ALA A 46 -6.09 -22.86 -20.09
N GLY A 47 -5.92 -21.72 -19.41
CA GLY A 47 -5.94 -21.64 -17.95
C GLY A 47 -7.29 -22.04 -17.37
N LEU A 48 -8.40 -21.57 -17.96
CA LEU A 48 -9.75 -21.96 -17.56
C LEU A 48 -9.97 -23.46 -17.74
N GLY A 49 -9.53 -24.04 -18.85
CA GLY A 49 -9.63 -25.49 -19.09
C GLY A 49 -8.81 -26.31 -18.08
N MET A 50 -7.61 -25.86 -17.73
CA MET A 50 -6.78 -26.50 -16.69
C MET A 50 -7.43 -26.41 -15.31
N ALA A 51 -8.02 -25.27 -14.95
CA ALA A 51 -8.73 -25.11 -13.69
C ALA A 51 -9.97 -26.02 -13.61
N GLN A 52 -10.73 -26.13 -14.70
CA GLN A 52 -11.87 -27.04 -14.79
C GLN A 52 -11.44 -28.51 -14.67
N LEU A 53 -10.33 -28.90 -15.29
CA LEU A 53 -9.78 -30.26 -15.20
C LEU A 53 -9.26 -30.59 -13.79
N ALA A 54 -8.53 -29.66 -13.16
CA ALA A 54 -8.03 -29.83 -11.80
C ALA A 54 -9.20 -30.02 -10.81
N ALA A 55 -10.20 -29.15 -10.90
CA ALA A 55 -11.36 -29.21 -10.02
C ALA A 55 -12.23 -30.46 -10.27
N ALA A 56 -12.26 -30.98 -11.50
CA ALA A 56 -12.91 -32.27 -11.81
C ALA A 56 -12.17 -33.48 -11.24
N GLY A 57 -10.84 -33.41 -11.10
CA GLY A 57 -10.02 -34.47 -10.50
C GLY A 57 -10.21 -34.62 -8.98
N GLU A 58 -10.61 -33.54 -8.32
CA GLU A 58 -10.86 -33.49 -6.86
C GLU A 58 -12.31 -33.80 -6.47
N GLY A 59 -13.20 -34.03 -7.47
CA GLY A 59 -14.60 -34.39 -7.23
C GLY A 59 -15.49 -33.25 -6.73
N ASN A 60 -14.96 -32.02 -6.65
CA ASN A 60 -15.68 -30.84 -6.13
C ASN A 60 -15.39 -29.60 -6.99
N ALA A 61 -15.83 -29.62 -8.25
CA ALA A 61 -15.63 -28.50 -9.16
C ALA A 61 -16.65 -27.37 -8.88
N PRO A 62 -16.21 -26.14 -8.55
CA PRO A 62 -17.11 -25.04 -8.27
C PRO A 62 -18.00 -24.72 -9.47
N PRO A 63 -19.32 -24.59 -9.29
CA PRO A 63 -20.23 -24.22 -10.38
C PRO A 63 -19.85 -22.91 -11.08
N ILE A 64 -19.15 -22.01 -10.40
CA ILE A 64 -18.70 -20.72 -10.93
C ILE A 64 -17.74 -20.84 -12.11
N LEU A 65 -16.92 -21.91 -12.19
CA LEU A 65 -16.00 -22.13 -13.30
C LEU A 65 -16.72 -22.31 -14.65
N ASN A 66 -17.95 -22.80 -14.62
CA ASN A 66 -18.78 -22.98 -15.82
C ASN A 66 -19.46 -21.67 -16.26
N ARG A 67 -19.45 -20.63 -15.43
CA ARG A 67 -20.01 -19.30 -15.72
C ARG A 67 -18.97 -18.28 -16.16
N ILE A 68 -17.68 -18.63 -16.16
CA ILE A 68 -16.61 -17.81 -16.73
C ILE A 68 -16.69 -17.90 -18.25
N LYS A 69 -16.87 -16.75 -18.89
CA LYS A 69 -16.82 -16.60 -20.35
C LYS A 69 -15.66 -15.69 -20.69
N THR A 70 -14.84 -16.09 -21.66
CA THR A 70 -13.82 -15.21 -22.21
C THR A 70 -14.04 -15.05 -23.71
N GLN A 71 -13.86 -13.84 -24.22
CA GLN A 71 -14.00 -13.53 -25.64
C GLN A 71 -12.99 -12.48 -26.07
N THR A 72 -12.75 -12.39 -27.38
CA THR A 72 -11.98 -11.30 -27.97
C THR A 72 -12.91 -10.38 -28.75
N LYS A 73 -12.63 -9.07 -28.69
CA LYS A 73 -13.28 -8.06 -29.52
C LYS A 73 -12.22 -7.07 -30.00
N GLY A 74 -11.77 -7.25 -31.24
CA GLY A 74 -10.69 -6.43 -31.80
C GLY A 74 -9.39 -6.59 -31.01
N LYS A 75 -8.95 -5.52 -30.35
CA LYS A 75 -7.73 -5.51 -29.52
C LYS A 75 -7.97 -5.82 -28.05
N SER A 76 -9.21 -6.14 -27.67
CA SER A 76 -9.56 -6.36 -26.27
C SER A 76 -9.91 -7.81 -26.00
N VAL A 77 -9.45 -8.31 -24.86
CA VAL A 77 -9.90 -9.57 -24.26
C VAL A 77 -10.88 -9.23 -23.16
N ILE A 78 -12.06 -9.84 -23.19
CA ILE A 78 -13.09 -9.63 -22.18
C ILE A 78 -13.28 -10.95 -21.44
N ILE A 79 -13.19 -10.89 -20.12
CA ILE A 79 -13.47 -11.98 -19.21
C ILE A 79 -14.70 -11.55 -18.41
N SER A 80 -15.75 -12.35 -18.43
CA SER A 80 -16.99 -12.08 -17.71
C SER A 80 -17.39 -13.29 -16.88
N VAL A 81 -17.74 -13.08 -15.62
CA VAL A 81 -18.24 -14.11 -14.72
C VAL A 81 -19.56 -13.64 -14.11
N GLN A 82 -20.51 -14.55 -13.98
CA GLN A 82 -21.72 -14.32 -13.20
C GLN A 82 -21.57 -15.02 -11.85
N VAL A 83 -21.49 -14.22 -10.80
CA VAL A 83 -21.43 -14.66 -9.41
C VAL A 83 -22.86 -14.73 -8.88
N LEU A 84 -23.28 -15.92 -8.44
CA LEU A 84 -24.54 -16.16 -7.77
C LEU A 84 -24.34 -16.06 -6.24
N PRO A 85 -25.39 -15.81 -5.45
CA PRO A 85 -25.28 -15.80 -3.99
C PRO A 85 -24.69 -17.09 -3.41
N GLU A 86 -25.04 -18.23 -3.99
CA GLU A 86 -24.53 -19.57 -3.62
C GLU A 86 -23.01 -19.69 -3.86
N ASP A 87 -22.47 -18.92 -4.81
CA ASP A 87 -21.02 -18.86 -5.04
C ASP A 87 -20.30 -18.05 -3.99
N LEU A 88 -20.99 -17.17 -3.24
CA LEU A 88 -20.34 -16.37 -2.19
C LEU A 88 -20.02 -17.25 -0.98
N ASP A 89 -20.86 -18.25 -0.72
CA ASP A 89 -20.62 -19.25 0.32
C ASP A 89 -19.46 -20.19 -0.08
N GLU A 90 -19.34 -20.54 -1.36
CA GLU A 90 -18.19 -21.30 -1.89
C GLU A 90 -16.94 -20.44 -2.13
N LEU A 91 -17.04 -19.16 -2.49
CA LEU A 91 -15.91 -18.21 -2.58
C LEU A 91 -15.34 -17.86 -1.20
N GLY A 92 -16.12 -18.08 -0.14
CA GLY A 92 -15.59 -18.15 1.23
C GLY A 92 -14.69 -19.38 1.47
N SER A 93 -14.80 -20.44 0.66
CA SER A 93 -13.94 -21.64 0.68
C SER A 93 -12.95 -21.74 -0.50
N PHE A 94 -13.22 -21.04 -1.61
CA PHE A 94 -12.31 -20.69 -2.71
C PHE A 94 -11.80 -19.27 -2.49
N GLY A 95 -11.38 -18.99 -1.25
CA GLY A 95 -10.29 -18.05 -1.01
C GLY A 95 -9.05 -18.47 -1.81
N PRO A 96 -8.04 -17.61 -1.96
CA PRO A 96 -6.91 -17.82 -2.86
C PRO A 96 -6.09 -19.09 -2.52
N GLY A 97 -6.57 -20.23 -3.01
CA GLY A 97 -6.08 -21.58 -2.69
C GLY A 97 -5.24 -22.22 -3.81
N ALA A 98 -4.78 -21.45 -4.78
CA ALA A 98 -3.52 -21.78 -5.45
C ALA A 98 -2.40 -21.23 -4.56
N ALA A 99 -2.17 -21.87 -3.41
CA ALA A 99 -1.09 -21.60 -2.46
C ALA A 99 -0.61 -20.14 -2.47
N PHE A 100 -1.48 -19.21 -2.09
CA PHE A 100 -0.98 -18.09 -1.30
C PHE A 100 -0.94 -18.66 0.10
N GLU A 101 0.26 -18.93 0.60
CA GLU A 101 0.46 -18.88 2.05
C GLU A 101 -0.24 -17.59 2.50
N GLU A 102 -1.09 -17.65 3.53
CA GLU A 102 -1.50 -16.44 4.23
C GLU A 102 -0.21 -15.86 4.82
N ASP A 103 0.55 -15.12 4.00
CA ASP A 103 1.37 -14.06 4.50
C ASP A 103 0.35 -13.12 5.14
N GLU A 104 0.14 -13.24 6.46
CA GLU A 104 -0.47 -12.19 7.26
C GLU A 104 0.23 -10.90 6.83
N GLU A 105 -0.44 -10.05 6.03
CA GLU A 105 0.13 -8.76 5.67
C GLU A 105 0.42 -8.06 6.99
N PRO A 106 1.68 -7.67 7.26
CA PRO A 106 2.08 -7.21 8.57
C PRO A 106 1.22 -6.02 8.98
N ASP A 107 0.48 -6.16 10.08
CA ASP A 107 -0.37 -5.10 10.61
C ASP A 107 0.49 -4.13 11.43
N PRO A 108 0.74 -2.89 10.95
CA PRO A 108 1.60 -1.96 11.66
C PRO A 108 1.04 -1.55 13.02
N GLU A 109 -0.25 -1.77 13.30
CA GLU A 109 -0.84 -1.52 14.64
C GLU A 109 -0.30 -2.49 15.71
N GLU A 110 0.23 -3.66 15.34
CA GLU A 110 0.86 -4.60 16.27
C GLU A 110 2.10 -4.02 16.97
N LEU A 111 2.72 -3.00 16.36
CA LEU A 111 3.85 -2.30 16.97
C LEU A 111 3.42 -1.49 18.20
N ILE A 112 2.12 -1.19 18.39
CA ILE A 112 1.66 -0.34 19.50
C ILE A 112 1.91 -1.03 20.85
N GLY A 113 2.67 -0.36 21.70
CA GLY A 113 3.10 -0.88 23.01
C GLY A 113 4.46 -1.56 22.97
N GLU A 114 4.97 -1.86 21.78
CA GLU A 114 6.29 -2.45 21.59
C GLU A 114 7.40 -1.40 21.60
N LYS A 115 8.61 -1.86 21.90
CA LYS A 115 9.80 -1.02 21.79
C LYS A 115 10.08 -0.76 20.31
N ALA A 116 10.22 0.50 19.94
CA ALA A 116 10.59 0.90 18.60
C ALA A 116 11.92 0.26 18.18
N ALA A 117 11.92 -0.39 17.02
CA ALA A 117 13.12 -0.91 16.41
C ALA A 117 14.07 0.25 16.07
N ASP A 118 15.34 0.06 16.41
CA ASP A 118 16.35 1.08 16.20
C ASP A 118 16.80 1.11 14.74
N PHE A 119 17.17 2.30 14.26
CA PHE A 119 17.70 2.47 12.92
C PHE A 119 18.57 3.72 12.83
N THR A 120 19.47 3.71 11.85
CA THR A 120 20.27 4.87 11.47
C THR A 120 20.10 5.14 9.98
N LEU A 121 19.70 6.36 9.62
CA LEU A 121 19.49 6.76 8.23
C LEU A 121 20.17 8.08 7.90
N PRO A 122 20.67 8.26 6.66
CA PRO A 122 21.25 9.52 6.22
C PRO A 122 20.22 10.65 6.20
N VAL A 123 20.62 11.82 6.68
CA VAL A 123 19.80 13.04 6.67
C VAL A 123 19.99 13.77 5.34
N LEU A 124 18.89 14.28 4.77
CA LEU A 124 18.94 15.15 3.61
C LEU A 124 19.69 16.44 3.97
N GLY A 125 20.87 16.64 3.37
CA GLY A 125 21.77 17.75 3.69
C GLY A 125 23.03 17.33 4.44
N GLY A 126 23.16 16.05 4.77
CA GLY A 126 24.33 15.45 5.41
C GLY A 126 24.12 15.14 6.90
N GLY A 127 24.99 14.29 7.43
CA GLY A 127 24.83 13.69 8.75
C GLY A 127 23.86 12.50 8.73
N GLU A 128 23.63 11.96 9.91
CA GLU A 128 22.79 10.77 10.13
C GLU A 128 21.76 11.07 11.21
N PHE A 129 20.65 10.34 11.14
CA PHE A 129 19.64 10.28 12.17
C PHE A 129 19.64 8.90 12.76
N ASP A 130 19.95 8.82 14.05
CA ASP A 130 19.87 7.61 14.85
C ASP A 130 18.67 7.75 15.80
N LEU A 131 17.72 6.80 15.73
CA LEU A 131 16.52 6.83 16.56
C LEU A 131 16.87 6.69 18.05
N SER A 132 17.87 5.87 18.39
CA SER A 132 18.31 5.63 19.76
C SER A 132 18.78 6.91 20.46
N GLU A 133 19.33 7.88 19.72
CA GLU A 133 19.78 9.16 20.27
C GLU A 133 18.63 10.01 20.83
N HIS A 134 17.39 9.74 20.41
CA HIS A 134 16.18 10.43 20.84
C HIS A 134 15.46 9.75 22.00
N VAL A 135 15.75 8.47 22.25
CA VAL A 135 15.20 7.73 23.41
C VAL A 135 15.68 8.40 24.70
N GLY A 136 14.75 8.62 25.63
CA GLY A 136 14.96 9.35 26.88
C GLY A 136 14.89 10.88 26.75
N LYS A 137 14.88 11.43 25.53
CA LYS A 137 14.96 12.88 25.27
C LYS A 137 13.71 13.45 24.62
N ASN A 138 13.21 12.78 23.58
CA ASN A 138 12.16 13.32 22.72
C ASN A 138 10.97 12.36 22.56
N VAL A 139 9.82 12.93 22.23
CA VAL A 139 8.75 12.19 21.54
C VAL A 139 9.04 12.32 20.05
N VAL A 140 9.18 11.22 19.34
CA VAL A 140 9.54 11.20 17.91
C VAL A 140 8.29 10.89 17.09
N VAL A 141 8.07 11.68 16.05
CA VAL A 141 7.05 11.43 15.03
C VAL A 141 7.76 11.10 13.73
N LEU A 142 7.63 9.86 13.28
CA LEU A 142 8.09 9.43 11.96
C LEU A 142 6.93 9.59 10.97
N ASP A 143 7.15 10.29 9.85
CA ASP A 143 6.17 10.39 8.76
C ASP A 143 6.79 9.86 7.48
N PHE A 144 6.36 8.67 7.08
CA PHE A 144 6.82 7.96 5.88
C PHE A 144 6.12 8.54 4.65
N TRP A 145 6.89 9.08 3.72
CA TRP A 145 6.36 9.88 2.62
C TRP A 145 7.23 9.82 1.36
N ALA A 146 6.67 10.31 0.26
CA ALA A 146 7.40 10.56 -0.98
C ALA A 146 6.86 11.77 -1.74
N THR A 147 7.68 12.40 -2.59
CA THR A 147 7.30 13.59 -3.35
C THR A 147 6.23 13.31 -4.41
N TRP A 148 6.16 12.07 -4.90
CA TRP A 148 5.17 11.57 -5.85
C TRP A 148 3.88 11.09 -5.18
N CYS A 149 3.88 10.90 -3.85
CA CYS A 149 2.72 10.46 -3.09
C CYS A 149 1.74 11.63 -2.86
N GLY A 150 0.71 11.71 -3.70
CA GLY A 150 -0.33 12.74 -3.62
C GLY A 150 -0.99 12.87 -2.23
N PRO A 151 -1.43 11.78 -1.59
CA PRO A 151 -1.97 11.82 -0.22
C PRO A 151 -0.96 12.32 0.82
N CYS A 152 0.30 11.87 0.76
CA CYS A 152 1.36 12.32 1.66
C CYS A 152 1.58 13.84 1.56
N VAL A 153 1.62 14.37 0.33
CA VAL A 153 1.77 15.81 0.08
C VAL A 153 0.60 16.64 0.62
N LYS A 154 -0.59 16.04 0.79
CA LYS A 154 -1.74 16.66 1.47
C LYS A 154 -1.68 16.52 2.99
N ALA A 155 -1.18 15.41 3.51
CA ALA A 155 -1.11 15.09 4.94
C ALA A 155 -0.01 15.88 5.67
N LEU A 156 1.19 15.91 5.09
CA LEU A 156 2.41 16.36 5.73
C LEU A 156 2.33 17.82 6.26
N PRO A 157 1.69 18.79 5.59
CA PRO A 157 1.47 20.12 6.18
C PRO A 157 0.69 20.12 7.51
N GLU A 158 -0.29 19.23 7.64
CA GLU A 158 -1.09 19.10 8.87
C GLU A 158 -0.26 18.43 9.99
N VAL A 159 0.57 17.45 9.63
CA VAL A 159 1.53 16.80 10.54
C VAL A 159 2.60 17.80 11.02
N MET A 160 3.17 18.58 10.10
CA MET A 160 4.10 19.67 10.41
C MET A 160 3.47 20.67 11.38
N LYS A 161 2.24 21.11 11.12
CA LYS A 161 1.54 22.08 11.98
C LYS A 161 1.26 21.51 13.37
N ALA A 162 0.87 20.24 13.47
CA ALA A 162 0.57 19.59 14.74
C ALA A 162 1.81 19.47 15.63
N THR A 163 2.96 19.15 15.02
CA THR A 163 4.24 18.95 15.71
C THR A 163 4.99 20.25 16.00
N ASP A 164 4.92 21.26 15.12
CA ASP A 164 5.67 22.52 15.23
C ASP A 164 5.41 23.23 16.57
N GLY A 165 4.14 23.32 16.97
CA GLY A 165 3.76 23.93 18.25
C GLY A 165 4.08 23.08 19.50
N LEU A 166 4.79 21.96 19.36
CA LEU A 166 5.25 21.10 20.46
C LEU A 166 6.77 20.89 20.45
N LYS A 167 7.51 21.52 19.54
CA LYS A 167 8.98 21.42 19.47
C LYS A 167 9.64 21.77 20.80
N ASP A 168 9.22 22.87 21.42
CA ASP A 168 9.74 23.33 22.72
C ASP A 168 9.37 22.39 23.89
N LYS A 169 8.41 21.48 23.69
CA LYS A 169 8.04 20.44 24.64
C LYS A 169 8.78 19.12 24.41
N GLY A 170 9.70 19.09 23.43
CA GLY A 170 10.54 17.95 23.10
C GLY A 170 9.93 17.01 22.05
N VAL A 171 8.97 17.46 21.24
CA VAL A 171 8.49 16.68 20.08
C VAL A 171 9.36 16.94 18.86
N VAL A 172 9.79 15.87 18.18
CA VAL A 172 10.61 15.94 16.96
C VAL A 172 9.88 15.24 15.82
N LEU A 173 9.62 15.97 14.74
CA LEU A 173 9.14 15.41 13.47
C LEU A 173 10.32 15.01 12.59
N VAL A 174 10.28 13.79 12.06
CA VAL A 174 11.23 13.23 11.11
C VAL A 174 10.44 12.71 9.90
N ALA A 175 10.61 13.37 8.76
CA ALA A 175 9.95 12.93 7.53
C ALA A 175 10.86 11.92 6.81
N VAL A 176 10.43 10.65 6.78
CA VAL A 176 11.18 9.53 6.22
C VAL A 176 10.83 9.39 4.75
N ASN A 177 11.76 9.78 3.86
CA ASN A 177 11.54 9.68 2.43
C ASN A 177 11.82 8.26 1.93
N GLN A 178 10.92 7.74 1.09
CA GLN A 178 10.95 6.37 0.59
C GLN A 178 11.68 6.28 -0.76
N GLY A 179 12.98 6.01 -0.72
CA GLY A 179 13.78 5.65 -1.89
C GLY A 179 14.06 6.75 -2.93
N GLU A 180 13.83 8.03 -2.63
CA GLU A 180 14.14 9.10 -3.60
C GLU A 180 15.55 9.68 -3.43
N GLU A 181 16.15 10.01 -4.56
CA GLU A 181 17.41 10.75 -4.62
C GLU A 181 17.30 12.14 -3.98
N ALA A 182 18.38 12.63 -3.37
CA ALA A 182 18.39 13.93 -2.68
C ALA A 182 18.00 15.12 -3.58
N LYS A 183 18.32 15.08 -4.87
CA LYS A 183 18.08 16.18 -5.81
C LYS A 183 16.58 16.45 -6.07
N PRO A 184 15.74 15.46 -6.46
CA PRO A 184 14.31 15.68 -6.61
C PRO A 184 13.63 16.11 -5.31
N ILE A 185 14.02 15.54 -4.16
CA ILE A 185 13.50 15.95 -2.84
C ILE A 185 13.79 17.42 -2.58
N ASN A 186 15.05 17.85 -2.71
CA ASN A 186 15.45 19.25 -2.50
C ASN A 186 14.67 20.23 -3.40
N LYS A 187 14.47 19.87 -4.68
CA LYS A 187 13.67 20.67 -5.62
C LYS A 187 12.21 20.74 -5.17
N PHE A 188 11.67 19.64 -4.67
CA PHE A 188 10.31 19.57 -4.17
C PHE A 188 10.10 20.45 -2.93
N LEU A 189 10.98 20.31 -1.92
CA LEU A 189 10.92 21.07 -0.68
C LEU A 189 10.98 22.57 -0.93
N LYS A 190 11.90 23.04 -1.78
CA LYS A 190 11.99 24.45 -2.19
C LYS A 190 10.71 24.95 -2.85
N ARG A 191 10.12 24.15 -3.75
CA ARG A 191 8.87 24.51 -4.41
C ARG A 191 7.70 24.61 -3.44
N LYS A 192 7.69 23.75 -2.41
CA LYS A 192 6.66 23.73 -1.36
C LYS A 192 6.93 24.71 -0.21
N LYS A 193 8.12 25.31 -0.15
CA LYS A 193 8.61 26.18 0.94
C LYS A 193 8.64 25.45 2.29
N TRP A 194 9.20 24.24 2.30
CA TRP A 194 9.35 23.39 3.49
C TRP A 194 10.81 23.35 3.98
N ASP A 195 11.51 24.49 3.92
CA ASP A 195 12.97 24.61 4.08
C ASP A 195 13.52 24.31 5.50
N GLY A 196 12.68 23.83 6.43
CA GLY A 196 13.07 23.42 7.79
C GLY A 196 12.57 22.04 8.19
N LEU A 197 12.03 21.26 7.24
CA LEU A 197 11.62 19.89 7.50
C LEU A 197 12.85 18.99 7.58
N LYS A 198 13.02 18.28 8.71
CA LYS A 198 14.04 17.23 8.83
C LYS A 198 13.61 16.04 7.98
N VAL A 199 14.34 15.78 6.91
CA VAL A 199 14.11 14.64 6.01
C VAL A 199 15.24 13.64 6.16
N VAL A 200 14.90 12.37 6.38
CA VAL A 200 15.85 11.24 6.33
C VAL A 200 15.56 10.41 5.09
N LEU A 201 16.57 9.74 4.54
CA LEU A 201 16.47 9.00 3.29
C LEU A 201 16.52 7.50 3.58
N ASP A 202 15.40 6.82 3.41
CA ASP A 202 15.31 5.37 3.51
C ASP A 202 15.38 4.75 2.12
N ASN A 203 16.61 4.57 1.61
CA ASN A 203 16.85 4.05 0.27
C ASN A 203 16.97 2.53 0.21
N GLU A 204 17.09 1.89 1.37
CA GLU A 204 17.30 0.45 1.54
C GLU A 204 16.18 -0.18 2.37
N ASP A 205 15.06 0.53 2.53
CA ASP A 205 13.86 0.09 3.26
C ASP A 205 14.12 -0.31 4.74
N ILE A 206 15.19 0.18 5.35
CA ILE A 206 15.63 -0.19 6.71
C ILE A 206 14.55 0.20 7.73
N SER A 207 14.09 1.45 7.67
CA SER A 207 13.05 1.92 8.59
C SER A 207 11.66 1.47 8.14
N SER A 208 11.46 1.29 6.84
CA SER A 208 10.21 0.73 6.31
C SER A 208 9.95 -0.68 6.83
N ASP A 209 10.94 -1.57 6.77
CA ASP A 209 10.84 -2.93 7.32
C ASP A 209 10.65 -2.90 8.84
N ALA A 210 11.43 -2.07 9.54
CA ALA A 210 11.38 -1.94 10.99
C ALA A 210 10.01 -1.46 11.52
N PHE A 211 9.27 -0.70 10.72
CA PHE A 211 7.96 -0.16 11.07
C PHE A 211 6.83 -0.73 10.20
N MET A 212 7.06 -1.87 9.54
CA MET A 212 6.06 -2.59 8.74
C MET A 212 5.35 -1.69 7.71
N VAL A 213 6.09 -0.77 7.07
CA VAL A 213 5.53 0.21 6.13
C VAL A 213 5.18 -0.50 4.82
N SER A 214 3.93 -0.92 4.69
CA SER A 214 3.38 -1.50 3.44
C SER A 214 2.75 -0.45 2.52
N GLY A 215 2.52 0.78 3.02
CA GLY A 215 1.93 1.87 2.25
C GLY A 215 2.16 3.25 2.86
N ILE A 216 2.16 4.28 2.01
CA ILE A 216 2.35 5.68 2.42
C ILE A 216 1.13 6.57 2.10
N PRO A 217 0.82 7.57 2.94
CA PRO A 217 1.57 7.97 4.13
C PRO A 217 1.37 7.00 5.29
N GLN A 218 2.39 6.82 6.12
CA GLN A 218 2.30 6.18 7.42
C GLN A 218 2.93 7.11 8.46
N THR A 219 2.27 7.31 9.60
CA THR A 219 2.80 8.13 10.69
C THR A 219 2.92 7.28 11.95
N VAL A 220 4.09 7.27 12.58
CA VAL A 220 4.37 6.55 13.82
C VAL A 220 4.76 7.54 14.92
N ILE A 221 4.17 7.39 16.11
CA ILE A 221 4.52 8.19 17.29
C ILE A 221 5.24 7.30 18.30
N ILE A 222 6.45 7.70 18.68
CA ILE A 222 7.32 7.01 19.64
C ILE A 222 7.50 7.93 20.84
N ASP A 223 7.22 7.43 22.05
CA ASP A 223 7.38 8.22 23.26
C ASP A 223 8.83 8.33 23.73
N LYS A 224 9.06 9.09 24.81
CA LYS A 224 10.39 9.28 25.40
C LYS A 224 11.00 7.98 25.94
N LYS A 225 10.24 6.92 26.16
CA LYS A 225 10.76 5.62 26.60
C LYS A 225 11.17 4.75 25.41
N GLY A 226 10.97 5.22 24.19
CA GLY A 226 11.21 4.46 22.96
C GLY A 226 10.10 3.45 22.67
N ILE A 227 8.89 3.67 23.20
CA ILE A 227 7.73 2.80 22.96
C ILE A 227 6.88 3.40 21.86
N VAL A 228 6.45 2.58 20.89
CA VAL A 228 5.50 2.99 19.86
C VAL A 228 4.13 3.15 20.51
N ARG A 229 3.54 4.34 20.37
CA ARG A 229 2.27 4.71 21.01
C ARG A 229 1.10 4.73 20.05
N HIS A 230 1.37 5.13 18.82
CA HIS A 230 0.35 5.21 17.77
C HIS A 230 0.99 4.94 16.42
N VAL A 231 0.25 4.24 15.57
CA VAL A 231 0.54 4.06 14.15
C VAL A 231 -0.70 4.48 13.37
N HIS A 232 -0.51 5.29 12.34
CA HIS A 232 -1.58 5.74 11.45
C HIS A 232 -1.20 5.40 10.01
N VAL A 233 -1.96 4.52 9.38
CA VAL A 233 -1.78 4.16 7.98
C VAL A 233 -2.75 4.94 7.10
N GLY A 234 -2.23 5.50 6.02
CA GLY A 234 -2.99 6.25 5.02
C GLY A 234 -3.33 7.69 5.41
N TYR A 235 -4.02 8.37 4.50
CA TYR A 235 -4.44 9.76 4.69
C TYR A 235 -5.82 9.85 5.32
N SER A 236 -5.94 10.69 6.35
CA SER A 236 -7.21 11.13 6.91
C SER A 236 -7.33 12.66 6.91
N PRO A 237 -8.49 13.24 6.55
CA PRO A 237 -8.71 14.70 6.61
C PRO A 237 -8.48 15.35 7.98
N ASN A 238 -8.51 14.55 9.06
CA ASN A 238 -8.35 15.04 10.44
C ASN A 238 -6.99 14.68 11.05
N ILE A 239 -6.02 14.20 10.27
CA ILE A 239 -4.74 13.68 10.79
C ILE A 239 -4.03 14.67 11.71
N GLY A 240 -3.94 15.96 11.36
CA GLY A 240 -3.29 16.97 12.19
C GLY A 240 -3.95 17.17 13.56
N LYS A 241 -5.30 17.17 13.62
CA LYS A 241 -6.03 17.30 14.89
C LYS A 241 -5.87 16.05 15.77
N ARG A 242 -5.95 14.87 15.15
CA ARG A 242 -5.77 13.59 15.84
C ARG A 242 -4.35 13.51 16.43
N LEU A 243 -3.34 13.74 15.58
CA LEU A 243 -1.93 13.71 15.97
C LEU A 243 -1.63 14.69 17.10
N ARG A 244 -2.17 15.92 17.01
CA ARG A 244 -1.98 16.93 18.07
C ARG A 244 -2.50 16.44 19.43
N LYS A 245 -3.71 15.86 19.46
CA LYS A 245 -4.33 15.35 20.69
C LYS A 245 -3.53 14.19 21.29
N GLU A 246 -3.07 13.27 20.46
CA GLU A 246 -2.27 12.12 20.89
C GLU A 246 -0.92 12.56 21.46
N LEU A 247 -0.23 13.49 20.79
CA LEU A 247 1.02 14.06 21.29
C LEU A 247 0.84 14.79 22.63
N GLU A 248 -0.24 15.57 22.78
CA GLU A 248 -0.52 16.25 24.05
C GLU A 248 -0.84 15.26 25.19
N ALA A 249 -1.50 14.15 24.89
CA ALA A 249 -1.74 13.09 25.86
C ALA A 249 -0.42 12.42 26.30
N ILE A 250 0.45 12.06 25.35
CA ILE A 250 1.76 11.45 25.64
C ILE A 250 2.65 12.41 26.45
N LEU A 251 2.62 13.71 26.13
CA LEU A 251 3.41 14.71 26.85
C LEU A 251 2.91 15.00 28.27
N ALA A 252 1.69 14.59 28.62
CA ALA A 252 1.10 14.79 29.94
C ALA A 252 1.40 13.65 30.93
N GLU A 253 2.02 12.55 30.47
CA GLU A 253 2.50 11.43 31.28
C GLU A 253 3.84 11.73 31.98
#